data_AF-A0A518JNL0-F1
#
_entry.id   AF-A0A518JNL0-F1
#
_cell.length_a   1.000
_cell.length_b   1.000
_cell.length_c   1.000
_cell.angle_alpha   90.00
_cell.angle_beta   90.00
_cell.angle_gamma   90.00
#
_symmetry.space_group_name_H-M   'P 1'
#
loop_
_entity.id
_entity.type
_entity.pdbx_description
1 polymer ?
#
loop_
_entity_poly.entity_id
_entity_poly.type
_entity_poly.pdbx_seq_one_letter_code
_entity_poly.pdbx_strand_id
1 'polypeptide(L)'
;MSYRVEATHAASLQHSHRTQQLLAAWFIGLIAAVVFGTLTSPAWGQAAAAKPQYDVMKYQPNWFTEKSIVNRIKQIRSQIVNDPAQLTEQKDFFVKIYQNLFASMTDPAEFANLQPRRAEVMKDIYNAGRRGNTQVSRGLSIMSFQQCKAIAQGNYYPGARINAVLMIGELNDREPNSLEKKAPIPMQAALPLLLEIAQDPKYNDGLKVAAIQGIQRHAMLNSDRWKPELQDQVADLMISIADATAPKDRNLEAHGWVQMLAINTLVSLKNPRRVDQVAKLVLELPTKEDSSQLALVYAARATPKIQIPKEFKPQADAVLKRWASQMLSTISREAKRIEDLEKPRPKASMAGMGMGMEMGMEMGMGGAEAYPDMGMEMGMGMGMGMPGPGAAKPQPIEIILARRMINDVIESFHLGLTGTRAQTDTASVTTGLVANLSDEKEKADAIRLVAIVDEVKAGVNDTMLSKNLEYAEKLRELETKLQAYVNPGAVDAKPNANPSPFFDGPFSSSPPALNRSEPSVATLPKVAGQN
;
A
#
# COMPACT_ATOMS: atom_id res chain seq x y z
N MET A 1 81.20 -3.73 -31.20
CA MET A 1 80.32 -2.68 -30.64
C MET A 1 79.25 -2.30 -31.66
N SER A 2 78.20 -3.13 -31.86
CA SER A 2 77.08 -2.78 -32.75
C SER A 2 75.85 -3.69 -32.52
N TYR A 3 75.38 -3.85 -31.28
CA TYR A 3 74.07 -4.48 -31.01
C TYR A 3 73.51 -3.95 -29.69
N ARG A 4 73.03 -2.69 -29.71
CA ARG A 4 72.24 -2.11 -28.61
C ARG A 4 71.57 -0.79 -29.01
N VAL A 5 70.83 -0.76 -30.11
CA VAL A 5 69.98 0.40 -30.46
C VAL A 5 68.56 0.03 -30.95
N GLU A 6 68.27 -1.22 -31.31
CA GLU A 6 66.95 -1.54 -31.91
C GLU A 6 65.84 -1.92 -30.91
N ALA A 7 66.13 -2.05 -29.61
CA ALA A 7 65.13 -2.46 -28.62
C ALA A 7 64.29 -1.31 -28.03
N THR A 8 64.66 -0.05 -28.26
CA THR A 8 63.97 1.12 -27.66
C THR A 8 62.98 1.82 -28.60
N HIS A 9 62.93 1.45 -29.89
CA HIS A 9 61.97 2.03 -30.83
C HIS A 9 60.67 1.23 -30.99
N ALA A 10 60.67 -0.07 -30.66
CA ALA A 10 59.48 -0.92 -30.74
C ALA A 10 58.53 -0.75 -29.54
N ALA A 11 59.04 -0.34 -28.37
CA ALA A 11 58.25 -0.15 -27.16
C ALA A 11 57.49 1.20 -27.13
N SER A 12 57.94 2.23 -27.87
CA SER A 12 57.25 3.53 -27.92
C SER A 12 56.09 3.56 -28.92
N LEU A 13 56.11 2.73 -29.96
CA LEU A 13 55.04 2.63 -30.96
C LEU A 13 53.82 1.82 -30.47
N GLN A 14 54.01 0.83 -29.59
CA GLN A 14 52.90 0.10 -28.99
C GLN A 14 52.15 0.92 -27.93
N HIS A 15 52.82 1.86 -27.27
CA HIS A 15 52.18 2.70 -26.25
C HIS A 15 51.33 3.81 -26.85
N SER A 16 51.67 4.32 -28.05
CA SER A 16 50.89 5.37 -28.74
C SER A 16 49.58 4.85 -29.35
N HIS A 17 49.55 3.59 -29.80
CA HIS A 17 48.32 2.99 -30.33
C HIS A 17 47.28 2.72 -29.24
N ARG A 18 47.69 2.34 -28.02
CA ARG A 18 46.76 2.13 -26.89
C ARG A 18 46.21 3.45 -26.35
N THR A 19 47.01 4.51 -26.29
CA THR A 19 46.52 5.85 -25.89
C THR A 19 45.62 6.48 -26.96
N GLN A 20 45.90 6.27 -28.25
CA GLN A 20 44.99 6.71 -29.32
C GLN A 20 43.67 5.91 -29.36
N GLN A 21 43.70 4.60 -29.05
CA GLN A 21 42.46 3.79 -28.93
C GLN A 21 41.62 4.16 -27.70
N LEU A 22 42.27 4.49 -26.56
CA LEU A 22 41.57 4.95 -25.36
C LEU A 22 41.00 6.37 -25.51
N LEU A 23 41.71 7.27 -26.20
CA LEU A 23 41.21 8.62 -26.52
C LEU A 23 40.10 8.60 -27.58
N ALA A 24 40.16 7.70 -28.55
CA ALA A 24 39.07 7.50 -29.52
C ALA A 24 37.81 6.88 -28.87
N ALA A 25 37.97 5.93 -27.93
CA ALA A 25 36.87 5.39 -27.14
C ALA A 25 36.24 6.45 -26.21
N TRP A 26 37.05 7.35 -25.64
CA TRP A 26 36.55 8.49 -24.87
C TRP A 26 35.82 9.52 -25.73
N PHE A 27 36.32 9.86 -26.92
CA PHE A 27 35.65 10.81 -27.82
C PHE A 27 34.36 10.26 -28.44
N ILE A 28 34.28 8.96 -28.75
CA ILE A 28 33.04 8.31 -29.20
C ILE A 28 32.02 8.22 -28.05
N GLY A 29 32.46 7.99 -26.82
CA GLY A 29 31.61 8.04 -25.62
C GLY A 29 31.09 9.45 -25.31
N LEU A 30 31.89 10.50 -25.56
CA LEU A 30 31.52 11.89 -25.28
C LEU A 30 30.65 12.51 -26.39
N ILE A 31 30.83 12.09 -27.65
CA ILE A 31 29.91 12.46 -28.75
C ILE A 31 28.57 11.70 -28.62
N ALA A 32 28.56 10.45 -28.14
CA ALA A 32 27.32 9.76 -27.79
C ALA A 32 26.60 10.44 -26.59
N ALA A 33 27.34 10.97 -25.62
CA ALA A 33 26.77 11.70 -24.48
C ALA A 33 26.30 13.13 -24.80
N VAL A 34 26.86 13.80 -25.82
CA VAL A 34 26.46 15.16 -26.22
C VAL A 34 25.39 15.16 -27.32
N VAL A 35 25.29 14.08 -28.13
CA VAL A 35 24.18 13.88 -29.08
C VAL A 35 22.93 13.25 -28.43
N PHE A 36 23.06 12.54 -27.28
CA PHE A 36 21.90 12.20 -26.42
C PHE A 36 21.57 13.26 -25.36
N GLY A 37 22.40 14.28 -25.19
CA GLY A 37 22.26 15.32 -24.15
C GLY A 37 21.50 16.58 -24.55
N THR A 38 20.99 16.69 -25.79
CA THR A 38 20.35 17.94 -26.28
C THR A 38 18.97 17.75 -26.94
N LEU A 39 18.29 16.61 -26.74
CA LEU A 39 16.92 16.39 -27.24
C LEU A 39 15.89 15.86 -26.22
N THR A 40 16.09 16.06 -24.90
CA THR A 40 14.98 15.88 -23.94
C THR A 40 15.04 16.90 -22.80
N SER A 41 14.96 18.18 -23.13
CA SER A 41 14.28 19.11 -22.23
C SER A 41 12.78 18.78 -22.31
N PRO A 42 12.08 18.45 -21.21
CA PRO A 42 10.63 18.31 -21.28
C PRO A 42 10.06 19.68 -21.67
N ALA A 43 9.57 19.76 -22.90
CA ALA A 43 8.70 20.83 -23.36
C ALA A 43 7.37 20.74 -22.59
N TRP A 44 7.39 21.08 -21.31
CA TRP A 44 6.26 21.10 -20.37
C TRP A 44 5.76 22.52 -20.14
N GLY A 45 5.70 23.28 -21.22
CA GLY A 45 5.23 24.66 -21.15
C GLY A 45 5.01 25.24 -22.53
N GLN A 46 4.12 24.61 -23.32
CA GLN A 46 3.35 25.25 -24.42
C GLN A 46 2.65 24.25 -25.36
N ALA A 47 2.62 22.95 -25.08
CA ALA A 47 1.59 22.09 -25.65
C ALA A 47 0.37 22.15 -24.72
N ALA A 48 -0.71 22.80 -25.16
CA ALA A 48 -2.04 22.51 -24.62
C ALA A 48 -2.28 21.01 -24.86
N ALA A 49 -1.91 20.18 -23.88
CA ALA A 49 -1.86 18.73 -24.00
C ALA A 49 -3.26 18.23 -24.33
N ALA A 50 -3.46 17.81 -25.58
CA ALA A 50 -4.61 17.00 -25.95
C ALA A 50 -4.67 15.86 -24.93
N LYS A 51 -5.75 15.80 -24.14
CA LYS A 51 -5.94 14.74 -23.15
C LYS A 51 -5.66 13.41 -23.86
N PRO A 52 -4.77 12.54 -23.33
CA PRO A 52 -4.45 11.29 -24.00
C PRO A 52 -5.75 10.55 -24.32
N GLN A 53 -5.96 10.28 -25.61
CA GLN A 53 -7.13 9.55 -26.07
C GLN A 53 -6.92 8.08 -25.70
N TYR A 54 -7.66 7.61 -24.70
CA TYR A 54 -7.67 6.22 -24.30
C TYR A 54 -8.67 5.44 -25.15
N ASP A 55 -8.34 4.20 -25.47
CA ASP A 55 -9.23 3.29 -26.16
C ASP A 55 -10.39 2.87 -25.22
N VAL A 56 -11.53 2.52 -25.81
CA VAL A 56 -12.66 1.90 -25.12
C VAL A 56 -13.08 0.69 -25.94
N MET A 57 -13.12 -0.48 -25.29
CA MET A 57 -13.62 -1.70 -25.92
C MET A 57 -15.11 -1.57 -26.21
N LYS A 58 -15.55 -2.05 -27.38
CA LYS A 58 -16.96 -2.04 -27.73
C LYS A 58 -17.75 -3.01 -26.85
N TYR A 59 -18.85 -2.54 -26.28
CA TYR A 59 -19.82 -3.34 -25.52
C TYR A 59 -21.24 -2.83 -25.78
N GLN A 60 -22.24 -3.53 -25.24
CA GLN A 60 -23.66 -3.21 -25.36
C GLN A 60 -24.15 -2.59 -24.03
N PRO A 61 -24.29 -1.26 -23.92
CA PRO A 61 -24.62 -0.62 -22.64
C PRO A 61 -25.97 -1.05 -22.05
N ASN A 62 -26.93 -1.39 -22.91
CA ASN A 62 -28.23 -1.91 -22.49
C ASN A 62 -28.15 -3.22 -21.69
N TRP A 63 -27.03 -3.95 -21.74
CA TRP A 63 -26.82 -5.15 -20.91
C TRP A 63 -26.75 -4.84 -19.42
N PHE A 64 -26.46 -3.59 -19.05
CA PHE A 64 -26.35 -3.17 -17.66
C PHE A 64 -27.52 -2.28 -17.20
N THR A 65 -28.32 -1.75 -18.13
CA THR A 65 -29.42 -0.83 -17.81
C THR A 65 -30.81 -1.41 -18.07
N GLU A 66 -30.98 -2.28 -19.07
CA GLU A 66 -32.29 -2.83 -19.42
C GLU A 66 -32.67 -3.99 -18.47
N LYS A 67 -33.70 -3.79 -17.65
CA LYS A 67 -34.10 -4.72 -16.58
C LYS A 67 -34.32 -6.16 -17.06
N SER A 68 -34.92 -6.34 -18.24
CA SER A 68 -35.15 -7.64 -18.88
C SER A 68 -33.83 -8.38 -19.16
N ILE A 69 -32.86 -7.68 -19.75
CA ILE A 69 -31.53 -8.22 -20.09
C ILE A 69 -30.74 -8.50 -18.81
N VAL A 70 -30.72 -7.55 -17.87
CA VAL A 70 -30.03 -7.72 -16.57
C VAL A 70 -30.56 -8.95 -15.82
N ASN A 71 -31.89 -9.15 -15.80
CA ASN A 71 -32.50 -10.33 -15.17
C ASN A 71 -32.11 -11.63 -15.87
N ARG A 72 -32.11 -11.64 -17.21
CA ARG A 72 -31.66 -12.79 -18.00
C ARG A 72 -30.18 -13.10 -17.75
N ILE A 73 -29.31 -12.10 -17.69
CA ILE A 73 -27.89 -12.26 -17.36
C ILE A 73 -27.72 -12.90 -15.98
N LYS A 74 -28.42 -12.39 -14.97
CA LYS A 74 -28.39 -12.95 -13.60
C LYS A 74 -28.86 -14.41 -13.57
N GLN A 75 -29.95 -14.71 -14.28
CA GLN A 75 -30.48 -16.06 -14.39
C GLN A 75 -29.45 -17.02 -15.01
N ILE A 76 -28.89 -16.65 -16.17
CA ILE A 76 -27.95 -17.51 -16.92
C ILE A 76 -26.65 -17.73 -16.13
N ARG A 77 -26.10 -16.66 -15.54
CA ARG A 77 -24.92 -16.78 -14.66
C ARG A 77 -25.19 -17.74 -13.51
N SER A 78 -26.31 -17.57 -12.82
CA SER A 78 -26.70 -18.45 -11.71
C SER A 78 -26.87 -19.91 -12.16
N GLN A 79 -27.57 -20.14 -13.27
CA GLN A 79 -27.77 -21.49 -13.83
C GLN A 79 -26.43 -22.19 -14.13
N ILE A 80 -25.52 -21.55 -14.86
CA ILE A 80 -24.25 -22.15 -15.27
C ILE A 80 -23.29 -22.34 -14.08
N VAL A 81 -23.24 -21.38 -13.15
CA VAL A 81 -22.42 -21.50 -11.94
C VAL A 81 -22.90 -22.67 -11.07
N ASN A 82 -24.20 -22.95 -11.05
CA ASN A 82 -24.79 -24.01 -10.25
C ASN A 82 -24.82 -25.38 -10.94
N ASP A 83 -24.96 -25.41 -12.26
CA ASP A 83 -25.07 -26.62 -13.08
C ASP A 83 -24.19 -26.52 -14.34
N PRO A 84 -23.07 -27.26 -14.42
CA PRO A 84 -22.18 -27.23 -15.58
C PRO A 84 -22.84 -27.72 -16.87
N ALA A 85 -23.91 -28.54 -16.81
CA ALA A 85 -24.58 -29.04 -18.01
C ALA A 85 -25.14 -27.87 -18.86
N GLN A 86 -25.59 -26.80 -18.20
CA GLN A 86 -26.12 -25.58 -18.83
C GLN A 86 -25.07 -24.86 -19.67
N LEU A 87 -23.77 -25.07 -19.40
CA LEU A 87 -22.70 -24.41 -20.16
C LEU A 87 -22.76 -24.81 -21.64
N THR A 88 -23.12 -26.05 -21.98
CA THR A 88 -23.13 -26.52 -23.37
C THR A 88 -24.17 -25.78 -24.20
N GLU A 89 -25.36 -25.56 -23.65
CA GLU A 89 -26.48 -24.92 -24.34
C GLU A 89 -26.34 -23.39 -24.41
N GLN A 90 -25.73 -22.80 -23.39
CA GLN A 90 -25.73 -21.35 -23.18
C GLN A 90 -24.33 -20.72 -23.33
N LYS A 91 -23.34 -21.49 -23.80
CA LYS A 91 -21.92 -21.10 -23.87
C LYS A 91 -21.71 -19.73 -24.51
N ASP A 92 -22.27 -19.51 -25.69
CA ASP A 92 -21.99 -18.31 -26.47
C ASP A 92 -22.56 -17.06 -25.80
N PHE A 93 -23.76 -17.17 -25.22
CA PHE A 93 -24.35 -16.07 -24.47
C PHE A 93 -23.55 -15.80 -23.18
N PHE A 94 -23.17 -16.86 -22.46
CA PHE A 94 -22.35 -16.76 -21.25
C PHE A 94 -20.99 -16.09 -21.52
N VAL A 95 -20.30 -16.48 -22.59
CA VAL A 95 -19.05 -15.84 -23.03
C VAL A 95 -19.27 -14.35 -23.34
N LYS A 96 -20.37 -14.01 -24.05
CA LYS A 96 -20.71 -12.61 -24.35
C LYS A 96 -20.99 -11.77 -23.10
N ILE A 97 -21.54 -12.36 -22.04
CA ILE A 97 -21.74 -11.66 -20.75
C ILE A 97 -20.41 -11.13 -20.22
N TYR A 98 -19.40 -12.00 -20.10
CA TYR A 98 -18.11 -11.58 -19.56
C TYR A 98 -17.34 -10.69 -20.52
N GLN A 99 -17.44 -10.91 -21.83
CA GLN A 99 -16.86 -9.98 -22.82
C GLN A 99 -17.42 -8.56 -22.65
N ASN A 100 -18.74 -8.41 -22.51
CA ASN A 100 -19.36 -7.10 -22.26
C ASN A 100 -18.95 -6.54 -20.91
N LEU A 101 -18.88 -7.37 -19.86
CA LEU A 101 -18.45 -6.95 -18.53
C LEU A 101 -17.02 -6.40 -18.55
N PHE A 102 -16.05 -7.14 -19.11
CA PHE A 102 -14.68 -6.66 -19.22
C PHE A 102 -14.54 -5.44 -20.14
N ALA A 103 -15.23 -5.42 -21.28
CA ALA A 103 -15.18 -4.29 -22.19
C ALA A 103 -15.72 -3.01 -21.54
N SER A 104 -16.83 -3.10 -20.80
CA SER A 104 -17.40 -1.98 -20.06
C SER A 104 -16.51 -1.46 -18.93
N MET A 105 -15.55 -2.25 -18.43
CA MET A 105 -14.55 -1.75 -17.47
C MET A 105 -13.52 -0.80 -18.10
N THR A 106 -13.45 -0.73 -19.42
CA THR A 106 -12.56 0.21 -20.13
C THR A 106 -13.20 1.57 -20.38
N ASP A 107 -14.52 1.69 -20.19
CA ASP A 107 -15.29 2.91 -20.43
C ASP A 107 -15.29 3.83 -19.20
N PRO A 108 -14.81 5.09 -19.32
CA PRO A 108 -14.86 6.07 -18.24
C PRO A 108 -16.26 6.31 -17.64
N ALA A 109 -17.32 6.19 -18.45
CA ALA A 109 -18.70 6.34 -17.96
C ALA A 109 -19.07 5.30 -16.89
N GLU A 110 -18.32 4.19 -16.85
CA GLU A 110 -18.61 3.05 -16.01
C GLU A 110 -17.64 2.90 -14.82
N PHE A 111 -16.78 3.89 -14.56
CA PHE A 111 -15.76 3.76 -13.52
C PHE A 111 -16.31 3.62 -12.10
N ALA A 112 -17.49 4.19 -11.84
CA ALA A 112 -18.21 3.96 -10.59
C ALA A 112 -18.55 2.48 -10.36
N ASN A 113 -18.61 1.67 -11.42
CA ASN A 113 -18.99 0.26 -11.40
C ASN A 113 -17.80 -0.70 -11.50
N LEU A 114 -16.54 -0.22 -11.53
CA LEU A 114 -15.36 -1.09 -11.65
C LEU A 114 -15.25 -2.10 -10.51
N GLN A 115 -15.36 -1.61 -9.27
CA GLN A 115 -15.23 -2.46 -8.09
C GLN A 115 -16.38 -3.49 -7.99
N PRO A 116 -17.67 -3.11 -8.16
CA PRO A 116 -18.76 -4.07 -8.24
C PRO A 116 -18.56 -5.13 -9.33
N ARG A 117 -18.16 -4.72 -10.55
CA ARG A 117 -17.94 -5.66 -11.67
C ARG A 117 -16.82 -6.65 -11.40
N ARG A 118 -15.70 -6.18 -10.85
CA ARG A 118 -14.62 -7.06 -10.39
C ARG A 118 -15.14 -8.08 -9.38
N ALA A 119 -15.86 -7.62 -8.36
CA ALA A 119 -16.40 -8.48 -7.31
C ALA A 119 -17.38 -9.53 -7.87
N GLU A 120 -18.19 -9.16 -8.86
CA GLU A 120 -19.12 -10.08 -9.52
C GLU A 120 -18.41 -11.21 -10.27
N VAL A 121 -17.36 -10.91 -11.04
CA VAL A 121 -16.57 -11.93 -11.75
C VAL A 121 -15.90 -12.87 -10.76
N MET A 122 -15.23 -12.32 -9.74
CA MET A 122 -14.53 -13.13 -8.73
C MET A 122 -15.51 -13.99 -7.92
N LYS A 123 -16.71 -13.48 -7.62
CA LYS A 123 -17.78 -14.22 -6.94
C LYS A 123 -18.24 -15.42 -7.75
N ASP A 124 -18.40 -15.28 -9.07
CA ASP A 124 -18.82 -16.40 -9.93
C ASP A 124 -17.75 -17.48 -10.01
N ILE A 125 -16.48 -17.09 -10.19
CA ILE A 125 -15.34 -18.02 -10.19
C ILE A 125 -15.30 -18.82 -8.89
N TYR A 126 -15.39 -18.12 -7.75
CA TYR A 126 -15.37 -18.73 -6.42
C TYR A 126 -16.58 -19.65 -6.19
N ASN A 127 -17.79 -19.21 -6.54
CA ASN A 127 -19.01 -20.00 -6.35
C ASN A 127 -19.00 -21.27 -7.19
N ALA A 128 -18.55 -21.19 -8.45
CA ALA A 128 -18.41 -22.37 -9.30
C ALA A 128 -17.40 -23.35 -8.70
N GLY A 129 -16.24 -22.86 -8.22
CA GLY A 129 -15.22 -23.70 -7.58
C GLY A 129 -15.71 -24.37 -6.30
N ARG A 130 -16.36 -23.60 -5.42
CA ARG A 130 -16.94 -24.09 -4.15
C ARG A 130 -17.98 -25.19 -4.37
N ARG A 131 -18.73 -25.16 -5.47
CA ARG A 131 -19.75 -26.16 -5.83
C ARG A 131 -19.18 -27.39 -6.55
N GLY A 132 -17.86 -27.48 -6.68
CA GLY A 132 -17.20 -28.58 -7.42
C GLY A 132 -17.28 -28.43 -8.94
N ASN A 133 -17.82 -27.32 -9.45
CA ASN A 133 -17.88 -27.01 -10.88
C ASN A 133 -16.53 -26.44 -11.36
N THR A 134 -15.51 -27.29 -11.31
CA THR A 134 -14.13 -26.94 -11.62
C THR A 134 -13.94 -26.52 -13.08
N GLN A 135 -14.74 -27.06 -14.01
CA GLN A 135 -14.70 -26.68 -15.42
C GLN A 135 -15.16 -25.23 -15.63
N VAL A 136 -16.30 -24.83 -15.06
CA VAL A 136 -16.79 -23.44 -15.17
C VAL A 136 -15.85 -22.47 -14.46
N SER A 137 -15.43 -22.80 -13.23
CA SER A 137 -14.51 -21.97 -12.46
C SER A 137 -13.19 -21.74 -13.21
N ARG A 138 -12.55 -22.81 -13.72
CA ARG A 138 -11.32 -22.73 -14.49
C ARG A 138 -11.50 -22.01 -15.82
N GLY A 139 -12.61 -22.24 -16.51
CA GLY A 139 -12.94 -21.57 -17.77
C GLY A 139 -13.09 -20.05 -17.58
N LEU A 140 -13.79 -19.63 -16.53
CA LEU A 140 -13.91 -18.22 -16.15
C LEU A 140 -12.57 -17.61 -15.76
N SER A 141 -11.74 -18.32 -14.99
CA SER A 141 -10.40 -17.84 -14.63
C SER A 141 -9.52 -17.63 -15.88
N ILE A 142 -9.50 -18.58 -16.82
CA ILE A 142 -8.72 -18.46 -18.07
C ILE A 142 -9.23 -17.29 -18.91
N MET A 143 -10.55 -17.15 -19.08
CA MET A 143 -11.15 -16.05 -19.82
C MET A 143 -10.82 -14.70 -19.17
N SER A 144 -10.94 -14.62 -17.85
CA SER A 144 -10.63 -13.42 -17.08
C SER A 144 -9.16 -13.04 -17.24
N PHE A 145 -8.25 -14.01 -17.16
CA PHE A 145 -6.82 -13.76 -17.39
C PHE A 145 -6.57 -13.18 -18.78
N GLN A 146 -7.16 -13.76 -19.84
CA GLN A 146 -6.97 -13.30 -21.22
C GLN A 146 -7.49 -11.87 -21.42
N GLN A 147 -8.71 -11.59 -20.94
CA GLN A 147 -9.33 -10.26 -21.07
C GLN A 147 -8.59 -9.21 -20.25
N CYS A 148 -8.29 -9.50 -18.98
CA CYS A 148 -7.54 -8.59 -18.12
C CYS A 148 -6.11 -8.36 -18.64
N LYS A 149 -5.44 -9.38 -19.21
CA LYS A 149 -4.13 -9.21 -19.85
C LYS A 149 -4.21 -8.21 -21.00
N ALA A 150 -5.20 -8.33 -21.87
CA ALA A 150 -5.42 -7.40 -22.98
C ALA A 150 -5.66 -5.95 -22.47
N ILE A 151 -6.48 -5.79 -21.42
CA ILE A 151 -6.72 -4.48 -20.80
C ILE A 151 -5.43 -3.94 -20.17
N ALA A 152 -4.69 -4.72 -19.39
CA ALA A 152 -3.49 -4.28 -18.70
C ALA A 152 -2.39 -3.80 -19.68
N GLN A 153 -2.24 -4.48 -20.81
CA GLN A 153 -1.21 -4.19 -21.82
C GLN A 153 -1.65 -3.15 -22.87
N GLY A 154 -2.95 -2.91 -23.04
CA GLY A 154 -3.49 -1.96 -24.02
C GLY A 154 -3.46 -0.49 -23.60
N ASN A 155 -3.84 0.39 -24.53
CA ASN A 155 -3.95 1.84 -24.33
C ASN A 155 -5.30 2.23 -23.70
N TYR A 156 -5.62 1.65 -22.54
CA TYR A 156 -6.83 1.95 -21.78
C TYR A 156 -6.54 2.93 -20.64
N TYR A 157 -7.61 3.51 -20.08
CA TYR A 157 -7.48 4.40 -18.93
C TYR A 157 -6.75 3.72 -17.75
N PRO A 158 -5.85 4.41 -17.02
CA PRO A 158 -5.05 3.80 -15.96
C PRO A 158 -5.87 3.04 -14.90
N GLY A 159 -7.02 3.58 -14.49
CA GLY A 159 -7.92 2.91 -13.54
C GLY A 159 -8.42 1.54 -14.02
N ALA A 160 -8.73 1.39 -15.31
CA ALA A 160 -9.14 0.12 -15.89
C ALA A 160 -7.97 -0.87 -15.92
N ARG A 161 -6.78 -0.40 -16.34
CA ARG A 161 -5.56 -1.21 -16.40
C ARG A 161 -5.15 -1.72 -15.03
N ILE A 162 -5.17 -0.86 -14.00
CA ILE A 162 -4.84 -1.21 -12.61
C ILE A 162 -5.81 -2.28 -12.09
N ASN A 163 -7.11 -2.11 -12.31
CA ASN A 163 -8.10 -3.11 -11.90
C ASN A 163 -7.89 -4.45 -12.60
N ALA A 164 -7.54 -4.45 -13.89
CA ALA A 164 -7.22 -5.67 -14.61
C ALA A 164 -5.99 -6.40 -14.02
N VAL A 165 -4.92 -5.68 -13.63
CA VAL A 165 -3.75 -6.28 -12.97
C VAL A 165 -4.11 -6.83 -11.59
N LEU A 166 -4.92 -6.12 -10.81
CA LEU A 166 -5.42 -6.63 -9.51
C LEU A 166 -6.20 -7.93 -9.69
N MET A 167 -7.10 -7.99 -10.68
CA MET A 167 -7.84 -9.21 -11.01
C MET A 167 -6.89 -10.35 -11.35
N ILE A 168 -5.90 -10.12 -12.22
CA ILE A 168 -4.90 -11.12 -12.61
C ILE A 168 -4.19 -11.71 -11.38
N GLY A 169 -3.81 -10.89 -10.41
CA GLY A 169 -3.18 -11.35 -9.16
C GLY A 169 -4.10 -12.15 -8.23
N GLU A 170 -5.41 -11.98 -8.33
CA GLU A 170 -6.42 -12.69 -7.51
C GLU A 170 -6.85 -14.03 -8.11
N LEU A 171 -6.60 -14.29 -9.40
CA LEU A 171 -6.98 -15.53 -10.07
C LEU A 171 -6.29 -16.77 -9.51
N ASN A 172 -6.95 -17.92 -9.63
CA ASN A 172 -6.47 -19.22 -9.17
C ASN A 172 -6.52 -20.28 -10.28
N ASP A 173 -5.53 -21.18 -10.27
CA ASP A 173 -5.62 -22.46 -10.97
C ASP A 173 -6.51 -23.45 -10.20
N ARG A 174 -6.57 -23.28 -8.87
CA ARG A 174 -7.44 -24.05 -7.98
C ARG A 174 -8.04 -23.15 -6.91
N GLU A 175 -9.36 -23.05 -6.91
CA GLU A 175 -10.12 -22.34 -5.88
C GLU A 175 -9.94 -22.96 -4.49
N PRO A 176 -10.14 -22.19 -3.41
CA PRO A 176 -10.03 -22.72 -2.06
C PRO A 176 -11.12 -23.77 -1.81
N ASN A 177 -10.76 -24.83 -1.09
CA ASN A 177 -11.72 -25.85 -0.66
C ASN A 177 -11.80 -25.83 0.87
N SER A 178 -12.87 -25.22 1.40
CA SER A 178 -13.09 -25.10 2.85
C SER A 178 -13.35 -26.46 3.51
N LEU A 179 -13.96 -27.41 2.81
CA LEU A 179 -14.23 -28.76 3.35
C LEU A 179 -12.93 -29.53 3.58
N GLU A 180 -12.01 -29.44 2.63
CA GLU A 180 -10.69 -30.09 2.72
C GLU A 180 -9.62 -29.22 3.40
N LYS A 181 -9.98 -28.02 3.88
CA LYS A 181 -9.05 -27.02 4.44
C LYS A 181 -7.84 -26.75 3.54
N LYS A 182 -8.03 -26.82 2.21
CA LYS A 182 -6.97 -26.57 1.23
C LYS A 182 -6.98 -25.12 0.79
N ALA A 183 -5.83 -24.46 0.94
CA ALA A 183 -5.57 -23.13 0.41
C ALA A 183 -5.70 -23.10 -1.13
N PRO A 184 -6.08 -21.94 -1.69
CA PRO A 184 -6.12 -21.77 -3.14
C PRO A 184 -4.71 -21.85 -3.74
N ILE A 185 -4.63 -22.29 -5.00
CA ILE A 185 -3.39 -22.22 -5.79
C ILE A 185 -3.52 -21.05 -6.75
N PRO A 186 -2.76 -19.96 -6.57
CA PRO A 186 -2.76 -18.82 -7.49
C PRO A 186 -2.45 -19.26 -8.92
N MET A 187 -3.02 -18.57 -9.90
CA MET A 187 -2.87 -18.91 -11.32
C MET A 187 -1.40 -18.79 -11.76
N GLN A 188 -0.72 -19.90 -12.07
CA GLN A 188 0.71 -19.86 -12.38
C GLN A 188 1.03 -19.05 -13.65
N ALA A 189 0.11 -19.03 -14.62
CA ALA A 189 0.24 -18.25 -15.84
C ALA A 189 0.24 -16.72 -15.61
N ALA A 190 -0.25 -16.25 -14.45
CA ALA A 190 -0.29 -14.83 -14.13
C ALA A 190 1.09 -14.28 -13.72
N LEU A 191 1.92 -15.10 -13.05
CA LEU A 191 3.16 -14.63 -12.44
C LEU A 191 4.17 -14.02 -13.44
N PRO A 192 4.43 -14.60 -14.63
CA PRO A 192 5.30 -13.97 -15.62
C PRO A 192 4.85 -12.57 -16.04
N LEU A 193 3.54 -12.36 -16.21
CA LEU A 193 2.99 -11.05 -16.57
C LEU A 193 3.11 -10.05 -15.42
N LEU A 194 2.87 -10.48 -14.18
CA LEU A 194 3.02 -9.62 -13.00
C LEU A 194 4.49 -9.19 -12.83
N LEU A 195 5.44 -10.10 -13.05
CA LEU A 195 6.87 -9.79 -13.05
C LEU A 195 7.25 -8.81 -14.16
N GLU A 196 6.78 -9.02 -15.39
CA GLU A 196 6.97 -8.07 -16.49
C GLU A 196 6.48 -6.67 -16.10
N ILE A 197 5.25 -6.57 -15.58
CA ILE A 197 4.65 -5.28 -15.24
C ILE A 197 5.42 -4.58 -14.13
N ALA A 198 5.86 -5.31 -13.10
CA ALA A 198 6.59 -4.74 -11.97
C ALA A 198 8.00 -4.25 -12.36
N GLN A 199 8.67 -4.93 -13.30
CA GLN A 199 10.04 -4.64 -13.71
C GLN A 199 10.15 -3.59 -14.81
N ASP A 200 9.24 -3.60 -15.77
CA ASP A 200 9.38 -2.81 -16.99
C ASP A 200 9.12 -1.31 -16.72
N PRO A 201 10.07 -0.41 -17.06
CA PRO A 201 9.93 1.02 -16.88
C PRO A 201 8.76 1.64 -17.67
N LYS A 202 8.25 0.97 -18.72
CA LYS A 202 7.13 1.47 -19.54
C LYS A 202 5.80 1.55 -18.78
N TYR A 203 5.63 0.77 -17.71
CA TYR A 203 4.40 0.78 -16.93
C TYR A 203 4.38 1.89 -15.88
N ASN A 204 3.23 2.53 -15.71
CA ASN A 204 3.04 3.54 -14.68
C ASN A 204 3.11 2.94 -13.27
N ASP A 205 3.30 3.80 -12.28
CA ASP A 205 3.53 3.39 -10.90
C ASP A 205 2.38 2.54 -10.32
N GLY A 206 1.13 2.94 -10.56
CA GLY A 206 -0.05 2.23 -10.08
C GLY A 206 -0.14 0.79 -10.60
N LEU A 207 0.26 0.55 -11.86
CA LEU A 207 0.32 -0.80 -12.43
C LEU A 207 1.39 -1.66 -11.78
N LYS A 208 2.58 -1.10 -11.55
CA LYS A 208 3.68 -1.81 -10.87
C LYS A 208 3.25 -2.24 -9.48
N VAL A 209 2.60 -1.34 -8.74
CA VAL A 209 2.17 -1.62 -7.37
C VAL A 209 1.05 -2.67 -7.34
N ALA A 210 0.09 -2.61 -8.25
CA ALA A 210 -0.91 -3.67 -8.40
C ALA A 210 -0.27 -5.04 -8.72
N ALA A 211 0.78 -5.05 -9.55
CA ALA A 211 1.51 -6.26 -9.89
C ALA A 211 2.28 -6.82 -8.68
N ILE A 212 2.93 -5.96 -7.89
CA ILE A 212 3.63 -6.33 -6.66
C ILE A 212 2.65 -6.96 -5.65
N GLN A 213 1.45 -6.42 -5.50
CA GLN A 213 0.40 -7.02 -4.65
C GLN A 213 0.03 -8.44 -5.11
N GLY A 214 -0.10 -8.66 -6.43
CA GLY A 214 -0.29 -10.00 -7.00
C GLY A 214 0.89 -10.94 -6.71
N ILE A 215 2.13 -10.48 -6.89
CA ILE A 215 3.35 -11.24 -6.60
C ILE A 215 3.42 -11.63 -5.12
N GLN A 216 3.09 -10.71 -4.21
CA GLN A 216 3.04 -10.98 -2.78
C GLN A 216 2.09 -12.14 -2.46
N ARG A 217 0.87 -12.10 -3.00
CA ARG A 217 -0.13 -13.17 -2.82
C ARG A 217 0.40 -14.51 -3.34
N HIS A 218 1.03 -14.50 -4.50
CA HIS A 218 1.64 -15.67 -5.11
C HIS A 218 2.75 -16.25 -4.21
N ALA A 219 3.63 -15.42 -3.66
CA ALA A 219 4.70 -15.85 -2.76
C ALA A 219 4.16 -16.42 -1.44
N MET A 220 3.12 -15.81 -0.88
CA MET A 220 2.49 -16.26 0.37
C MET A 220 1.83 -17.63 0.24
N LEU A 221 1.27 -17.96 -0.92
CA LEU A 221 0.43 -19.15 -1.09
C LEU A 221 1.12 -20.33 -1.77
N ASN A 222 2.17 -20.09 -2.57
CA ASN A 222 2.71 -21.15 -3.45
C ASN A 222 4.23 -21.05 -3.70
N SER A 223 4.98 -20.26 -2.93
CA SER A 223 6.42 -20.08 -3.17
C SER A 223 7.24 -21.36 -2.98
N ASP A 224 6.78 -22.27 -2.14
CA ASP A 224 7.37 -23.59 -1.87
C ASP A 224 7.44 -24.47 -3.12
N ARG A 225 6.59 -24.22 -4.12
CA ARG A 225 6.53 -24.98 -5.38
C ARG A 225 7.30 -24.35 -6.52
N TRP A 226 7.86 -23.16 -6.31
CA TRP A 226 8.60 -22.47 -7.35
C TRP A 226 9.95 -23.10 -7.56
N LYS A 227 10.44 -23.01 -8.80
CA LYS A 227 11.83 -23.33 -9.10
C LYS A 227 12.75 -22.35 -8.36
N PRO A 228 13.94 -22.78 -7.90
CA PRO A 228 14.92 -21.92 -7.24
C PRO A 228 15.18 -20.60 -7.97
N GLU A 229 15.30 -20.63 -9.30
CA GLU A 229 15.62 -19.45 -10.11
C GLU A 229 14.51 -18.40 -10.06
N LEU A 230 13.25 -18.84 -9.99
CA LEU A 230 12.10 -17.96 -9.88
C LEU A 230 12.00 -17.35 -8.48
N GLN A 231 12.31 -18.13 -7.43
CA GLN A 231 12.42 -17.59 -6.07
C GLN A 231 13.51 -16.51 -6.00
N ASP A 232 14.64 -16.73 -6.67
CA ASP A 232 15.74 -15.76 -6.72
C ASP A 232 15.31 -14.49 -7.45
N GLN A 233 14.69 -14.62 -8.62
CA GLN A 233 14.18 -13.48 -9.39
C GLN A 233 13.18 -12.64 -8.59
N VAL A 234 12.24 -13.28 -7.89
CA VAL A 234 11.26 -12.57 -7.05
C VAL A 234 11.95 -11.92 -5.85
N ALA A 235 12.88 -12.63 -5.19
CA ALA A 235 13.62 -12.08 -4.06
C ALA A 235 14.43 -10.84 -4.47
N ASP A 236 15.18 -10.91 -5.58
CA ASP A 236 16.02 -9.81 -6.08
C ASP A 236 15.16 -8.59 -6.45
N LEU A 237 14.01 -8.80 -7.09
CA LEU A 237 13.06 -7.73 -7.39
C LEU A 237 12.53 -7.07 -6.10
N MET A 238 12.10 -7.87 -5.12
CA MET A 238 11.55 -7.32 -3.88
C MET A 238 12.62 -6.63 -3.03
N ILE A 239 13.86 -7.13 -3.01
CA ILE A 239 14.99 -6.45 -2.37
C ILE A 239 15.20 -5.08 -3.02
N SER A 240 15.27 -5.02 -4.35
CA SER A 240 15.43 -3.76 -5.08
C SER A 240 14.29 -2.76 -4.79
N ILE A 241 13.04 -3.22 -4.75
CA ILE A 241 11.88 -2.36 -4.45
C ILE A 241 11.91 -1.84 -3.01
N ALA A 242 12.26 -2.68 -2.06
CA ALA A 242 12.33 -2.30 -0.65
C ALA A 242 13.51 -1.36 -0.37
N ASP A 243 14.62 -1.52 -1.09
CA ASP A 243 15.84 -0.72 -0.92
C ASP A 243 15.80 0.64 -1.64
N ALA A 244 14.96 0.75 -2.69
CA ALA A 244 14.82 1.95 -3.50
C ALA A 244 14.40 3.18 -2.69
N THR A 245 14.82 4.35 -3.16
CA THR A 245 14.33 5.64 -2.65
C THR A 245 12.95 5.96 -3.23
N ALA A 246 12.24 6.89 -2.58
CA ALA A 246 10.95 7.35 -3.06
C ALA A 246 11.08 7.99 -4.47
N PRO A 247 10.34 7.50 -5.49
CA PRO A 247 10.25 8.20 -6.78
C PRO A 247 9.75 9.63 -6.59
N LYS A 248 10.20 10.57 -7.44
CA LYS A 248 9.85 12.00 -7.33
C LYS A 248 8.34 12.26 -7.24
N ASP A 249 7.55 11.47 -7.95
CA ASP A 249 6.08 11.63 -8.03
C ASP A 249 5.33 10.79 -6.98
N ARG A 250 6.04 10.13 -6.06
CA ARG A 250 5.46 9.28 -5.02
C ARG A 250 5.77 9.86 -3.65
N ASN A 251 4.74 10.16 -2.87
CA ASN A 251 4.94 10.60 -1.49
C ASN A 251 5.55 9.48 -0.63
N LEU A 252 6.16 9.87 0.49
CA LEU A 252 6.92 8.96 1.34
C LEU A 252 6.08 7.82 1.93
N GLU A 253 4.83 8.09 2.30
CA GLU A 253 3.96 7.05 2.87
C GLU A 253 3.48 6.03 1.83
N ALA A 254 3.13 6.50 0.63
CA ALA A 254 2.83 5.63 -0.50
C ALA A 254 4.07 4.78 -0.87
N HIS A 255 5.27 5.36 -0.80
CA HIS A 255 6.50 4.61 -0.99
C HIS A 255 6.69 3.55 0.10
N GLY A 256 6.51 3.92 1.36
CA GLY A 256 6.56 2.98 2.49
C GLY A 256 5.57 1.83 2.39
N TRP A 257 4.39 2.06 1.81
CA TRP A 257 3.41 0.99 1.54
C TRP A 257 3.93 0.00 0.49
N VAL A 258 4.62 0.49 -0.54
CA VAL A 258 5.25 -0.38 -1.54
C VAL A 258 6.42 -1.17 -0.94
N GLN A 259 7.26 -0.53 -0.13
CA GLN A 259 8.34 -1.21 0.62
C GLN A 259 7.78 -2.29 1.55
N MET A 260 6.65 -2.00 2.23
CA MET A 260 5.94 -2.97 3.06
C MET A 260 5.52 -4.22 2.26
N LEU A 261 4.94 -4.06 1.07
CA LEU A 261 4.55 -5.19 0.23
C LEU A 261 5.77 -6.06 -0.12
N ALA A 262 6.89 -5.41 -0.46
CA ALA A 262 8.14 -6.08 -0.79
C ALA A 262 8.72 -6.85 0.42
N ILE A 263 8.81 -6.22 1.60
CA ILE A 263 9.29 -6.85 2.84
C ILE A 263 8.41 -8.06 3.21
N ASN A 264 7.09 -7.92 3.16
CA ASN A 264 6.18 -9.03 3.46
C ASN A 264 6.33 -10.18 2.45
N THR A 265 6.60 -9.87 1.18
CA THR A 265 6.89 -10.88 0.15
C THR A 265 8.17 -11.63 0.48
N LEU A 266 9.25 -10.95 0.85
CA LEU A 266 10.53 -11.56 1.25
C LEU A 266 10.39 -12.47 2.47
N VAL A 267 9.68 -12.00 3.50
CA VAL A 267 9.38 -12.79 4.71
C VAL A 267 8.60 -14.05 4.38
N SER A 268 7.67 -13.98 3.43
CA SER A 268 6.85 -15.12 3.02
C SER A 268 7.63 -16.11 2.17
N LEU A 269 8.50 -15.61 1.30
CA LEU A 269 9.31 -16.38 0.37
C LEU A 269 10.38 -17.22 1.08
N LYS A 270 10.97 -16.71 2.17
CA LYS A 270 12.01 -17.38 2.98
C LYS A 270 13.13 -17.99 2.14
N ASN A 271 13.58 -17.26 1.11
CA ASN A 271 14.58 -17.76 0.16
C ASN A 271 15.93 -17.97 0.87
N PRO A 272 16.43 -19.22 1.00
CA PRO A 272 17.68 -19.51 1.71
C PRO A 272 18.92 -18.93 1.00
N ARG A 273 18.84 -18.61 -0.30
CA ARG A 273 19.95 -18.04 -1.09
C ARG A 273 20.03 -16.52 -1.03
N ARG A 274 19.13 -15.86 -0.29
CA ARG A 274 19.08 -14.40 -0.12
C ARG A 274 18.99 -13.95 1.34
N VAL A 275 19.32 -14.84 2.27
CA VAL A 275 19.20 -14.57 3.72
C VAL A 275 19.99 -13.34 4.11
N ASP A 276 21.25 -13.23 3.66
CA ASP A 276 22.13 -12.11 3.99
C ASP A 276 21.58 -10.77 3.49
N GLN A 277 21.12 -10.72 2.24
CA GLN A 277 20.58 -9.49 1.64
C GLN A 277 19.27 -9.08 2.31
N VAL A 278 18.41 -10.04 2.64
CA VAL A 278 17.14 -9.76 3.35
C VAL A 278 17.40 -9.28 4.77
N ALA A 279 18.32 -9.91 5.51
CA ALA A 279 18.72 -9.47 6.85
C ALA A 279 19.30 -8.07 6.83
N LYS A 280 20.23 -7.80 5.91
CA LYS A 280 20.81 -6.48 5.69
C LYS A 280 19.72 -5.44 5.42
N LEU A 281 18.87 -5.68 4.44
CA LEU A 281 17.78 -4.78 4.07
C LEU A 281 16.86 -4.44 5.26
N VAL A 282 16.37 -5.46 5.96
CA VAL A 282 15.41 -5.26 7.07
C VAL A 282 16.04 -4.51 8.25
N LEU A 283 17.32 -4.76 8.53
CA LEU A 283 18.02 -4.16 9.67
C LEU A 283 18.69 -2.81 9.35
N GLU A 284 18.96 -2.50 8.08
CA GLU A 284 19.50 -1.20 7.65
C GLU A 284 18.42 -0.22 7.18
N LEU A 285 17.20 -0.68 6.84
CA LEU A 285 16.10 0.23 6.49
C LEU A 285 15.87 1.33 7.56
N PRO A 286 15.91 1.02 8.87
CA PRO A 286 15.79 2.05 9.91
C PRO A 286 16.91 3.08 9.97
N THR A 287 18.07 2.81 9.36
CA THR A 287 19.19 3.76 9.37
C THR A 287 19.11 4.77 8.24
N LYS A 288 18.16 4.61 7.29
CA LYS A 288 17.94 5.56 6.20
C LYS A 288 17.04 6.72 6.67
N GLU A 289 17.48 7.95 6.39
CA GLU A 289 16.77 9.17 6.78
C GLU A 289 15.38 9.28 6.14
N ASP A 290 15.25 8.80 4.90
CA ASP A 290 14.04 8.83 4.08
C ASP A 290 13.12 7.61 4.27
N SER A 291 13.34 6.79 5.30
CA SER A 291 12.42 5.69 5.60
C SER A 291 11.11 6.20 6.21
N SER A 292 9.98 5.84 5.58
CA SER A 292 8.64 6.18 6.09
C SER A 292 8.32 5.46 7.40
N GLN A 293 7.38 6.01 8.20
CA GLN A 293 6.91 5.36 9.42
C GLN A 293 6.42 3.93 9.15
N LEU A 294 5.66 3.74 8.06
CA LEU A 294 5.14 2.43 7.66
C LEU A 294 6.26 1.43 7.35
N ALA A 295 7.29 1.85 6.62
CA ALA A 295 8.43 1.02 6.28
C ALA A 295 9.17 0.53 7.55
N LEU A 296 9.39 1.43 8.52
CA LEU A 296 10.03 1.11 9.80
C LEU A 296 9.22 0.09 10.61
N VAL A 297 7.91 0.28 10.72
CA VAL A 297 7.00 -0.62 11.45
C VAL A 297 7.05 -2.02 10.85
N TYR A 298 7.05 -2.14 9.52
CA TYR A 298 7.08 -3.44 8.87
C TYR A 298 8.45 -4.10 8.86
N ALA A 299 9.54 -3.34 8.80
CA ALA A 299 10.87 -3.86 9.04
C ALA A 299 10.96 -4.49 10.44
N ALA A 300 10.49 -3.79 11.48
CA ALA A 300 10.44 -4.32 12.84
C ALA A 300 9.59 -5.61 12.93
N ARG A 301 8.41 -5.66 12.30
CA ARG A 301 7.57 -6.87 12.24
C ARG A 301 8.23 -8.04 11.49
N ALA A 302 9.13 -7.75 10.56
CA ALA A 302 9.85 -8.74 9.77
C ALA A 302 11.03 -9.33 10.54
N THR A 303 11.70 -8.56 11.41
CA THR A 303 12.91 -8.97 12.15
C THR A 303 12.82 -10.38 12.77
N PRO A 304 11.78 -10.76 13.55
CA PRO A 304 11.74 -12.10 14.15
C PRO A 304 11.35 -13.21 13.18
N LYS A 305 10.96 -12.88 11.93
CA LYS A 305 10.48 -13.84 10.93
C LYS A 305 11.52 -14.17 9.87
N ILE A 306 12.63 -13.43 9.84
CA ILE A 306 13.73 -13.65 8.92
C ILE A 306 14.87 -14.38 9.63
N GLN A 307 15.73 -15.04 8.85
CA GLN A 307 16.99 -15.56 9.35
C GLN A 307 18.02 -14.42 9.33
N ILE A 308 18.77 -14.25 10.41
CA ILE A 308 19.85 -13.27 10.52
C ILE A 308 21.16 -14.09 10.59
N PRO A 309 22.07 -13.94 9.62
CA PRO A 309 23.37 -14.62 9.65
C PRO A 309 24.15 -14.23 10.91
N LYS A 310 24.89 -15.17 11.50
CA LYS A 310 25.65 -14.92 12.74
C LYS A 310 26.78 -13.91 12.53
N GLU A 311 27.27 -13.83 11.30
CA GLU A 311 28.35 -12.95 10.86
C GLU A 311 27.84 -11.53 10.59
N PHE A 312 26.53 -11.36 10.40
CA PHE A 312 25.93 -10.06 10.16
C PHE A 312 25.85 -9.25 11.46
N LYS A 313 26.50 -8.08 11.47
CA LYS A 313 26.49 -7.15 12.60
C LYS A 313 25.60 -5.95 12.26
N PRO A 314 24.37 -5.86 12.78
CA PRO A 314 23.51 -4.72 12.53
C PRO A 314 24.09 -3.45 13.15
N GLN A 315 23.73 -2.28 12.61
CA GLN A 315 23.98 -0.98 13.26
C GLN A 315 22.99 -0.78 14.42
N ALA A 316 23.13 -1.59 15.48
CA ALA A 316 22.11 -1.74 16.51
C ALA A 316 21.73 -0.40 17.17
N ASP A 317 22.72 0.42 17.55
CA ASP A 317 22.49 1.73 18.15
C ASP A 317 21.62 2.64 17.26
N ALA A 318 21.90 2.70 15.95
CA ALA A 318 21.13 3.50 15.00
C ALA A 318 19.69 2.98 14.85
N VAL A 319 19.52 1.65 14.79
CA VAL A 319 18.20 1.00 14.70
C VAL A 319 17.37 1.27 15.96
N LEU A 320 17.96 1.05 17.14
CA LEU A 320 17.30 1.25 18.44
C LEU A 320 16.87 2.72 18.62
N LYS A 321 17.76 3.67 18.31
CA LYS A 321 17.44 5.11 18.36
C LYS A 321 16.35 5.49 17.37
N ARG A 322 16.38 4.97 16.13
CA ARG A 322 15.30 5.25 15.15
C ARG A 322 13.96 4.71 15.62
N TRP A 323 13.90 3.47 16.10
CA TRP A 323 12.65 2.87 16.59
C TRP A 323 12.11 3.62 17.82
N ALA A 324 12.96 3.97 18.78
CA ALA A 324 12.60 4.78 19.93
C ALA A 324 12.07 6.16 19.51
N SER A 325 12.73 6.81 18.54
CA SER A 325 12.31 8.12 18.01
C SER A 325 10.95 8.05 17.30
N GLN A 326 10.67 6.94 16.60
CA GLN A 326 9.39 6.74 15.92
C GLN A 326 8.24 6.50 16.91
N MET A 327 8.49 5.75 17.99
CA MET A 327 7.52 5.59 19.09
C MET A 327 7.25 6.94 19.76
N LEU A 328 8.32 7.68 20.10
CA LEU A 328 8.23 9.02 20.67
C LEU A 328 7.38 9.95 19.80
N SER A 329 7.70 10.06 18.50
CA SER A 329 6.96 10.90 17.56
C SER A 329 5.48 10.53 17.47
N THR A 330 5.16 9.23 17.49
CA THR A 330 3.78 8.74 17.45
C THR A 330 3.01 9.14 18.71
N ILE A 331 3.64 9.02 19.89
CA ILE A 331 3.04 9.41 21.17
C ILE A 331 2.84 10.93 21.22
N SER A 332 3.88 11.72 20.89
CA SER A 332 3.81 13.18 20.87
C SER A 332 2.73 13.73 19.95
N ARG A 333 2.52 13.09 18.79
CA ARG A 333 1.45 13.46 17.85
C ARG A 333 0.07 13.23 18.46
N GLU A 334 -0.15 12.09 19.10
CA GLU A 334 -1.44 11.77 19.71
C GLU A 334 -1.72 12.58 20.97
N ALA A 335 -0.71 12.81 21.82
CA ALA A 335 -0.84 13.69 22.98
C ALA A 335 -1.31 15.09 22.54
N LYS A 336 -0.62 15.66 21.53
CA LYS A 336 -0.99 16.96 20.95
C LYS A 336 -2.41 16.94 20.36
N ARG A 337 -2.76 15.91 19.57
CA ARG A 337 -4.09 15.78 18.97
C ARG A 337 -5.19 15.79 20.03
N ILE A 338 -4.99 15.08 21.15
CA ILE A 338 -5.95 15.01 22.24
C ILE A 338 -6.03 16.34 23.00
N GLU A 339 -4.90 16.99 23.28
CA GLU A 339 -4.86 18.34 23.87
C GLU A 339 -5.62 19.37 23.02
N ASP A 340 -5.44 19.33 21.69
CA ASP A 340 -6.06 20.26 20.76
C ASP A 340 -7.59 20.06 20.64
N LEU A 341 -8.12 18.89 21.00
CA LEU A 341 -9.55 18.63 21.03
C LEU A 341 -10.26 19.26 22.24
N GLU A 342 -9.55 19.44 23.36
CA GLU A 342 -10.07 20.04 24.59
C GLU A 342 -9.98 21.57 24.60
N LYS A 343 -9.11 22.15 23.75
CA LYS A 343 -9.04 23.60 23.61
C LYS A 343 -10.37 24.11 23.06
N PRO A 344 -11.01 25.11 23.70
CA PRO A 344 -12.23 25.69 23.17
C PRO A 344 -11.93 26.20 21.77
N ARG A 345 -12.56 25.60 20.75
CA ARG A 345 -12.46 26.10 19.39
C ARG A 345 -12.82 27.58 19.47
N PRO A 346 -11.96 28.51 19.03
CA PRO A 346 -12.33 29.92 19.02
C PRO A 346 -13.69 29.97 18.36
N LYS A 347 -14.69 30.52 19.07
CA LYS A 347 -16.03 30.69 18.52
C LYS A 347 -15.81 31.43 17.21
N ALA A 348 -15.84 30.69 16.10
CA ALA A 348 -15.77 31.29 14.79
C ALA A 348 -16.88 32.31 14.83
N SER A 349 -16.49 33.58 14.78
CA SER A 349 -17.38 34.68 15.03
C SER A 349 -18.54 34.54 14.04
N MET A 350 -19.68 34.06 14.51
CA MET A 350 -20.98 34.29 13.87
C MET A 350 -21.36 35.79 13.94
N ALA A 351 -20.36 36.67 14.00
CA ALA A 351 -20.48 38.10 13.76
C ALA A 351 -20.10 38.32 12.28
N GLY A 352 -21.00 37.96 11.37
CA GLY A 352 -20.71 38.07 9.94
C GLY A 352 -21.79 37.60 8.96
N MET A 353 -22.90 37.01 9.41
CA MET A 353 -24.11 36.89 8.59
C MET A 353 -25.24 37.69 9.24
N GLY A 354 -25.11 39.00 9.10
CA GLY A 354 -26.25 39.90 9.21
C GLY A 354 -27.19 39.67 8.04
N MET A 355 -28.47 39.55 8.39
CA MET A 355 -29.61 40.21 7.73
C MET A 355 -29.66 40.15 6.20
N GLY A 356 -30.54 39.30 5.66
CA GLY A 356 -31.12 39.54 4.34
C GLY A 356 -31.84 38.34 3.74
N MET A 357 -33.14 38.49 3.53
CA MET A 357 -34.03 37.69 2.65
C MET A 357 -34.80 36.54 3.30
N GLU A 358 -35.85 36.93 4.01
CA GLU A 358 -37.25 36.71 3.56
C GLU A 358 -37.38 36.20 2.11
N MET A 359 -38.00 35.02 1.95
CA MET A 359 -38.68 34.41 0.78
C MET A 359 -38.73 32.90 1.10
N GLY A 360 -39.80 32.33 1.64
CA GLY A 360 -41.13 32.34 1.05
C GLY A 360 -41.17 31.38 -0.14
N MET A 361 -41.20 30.06 0.09
CA MET A 361 -41.85 29.07 -0.80
C MET A 361 -42.05 27.72 -0.08
N GLU A 362 -43.29 27.56 0.34
CA GLU A 362 -44.11 26.36 0.21
C GLU A 362 -43.79 25.50 -1.03
N MET A 363 -43.82 24.17 -0.85
CA MET A 363 -43.89 23.04 -1.80
C MET A 363 -43.05 21.91 -1.20
N GLY A 364 -43.53 20.72 -0.84
CA GLY A 364 -44.67 19.96 -1.32
C GLY A 364 -44.20 18.51 -1.48
N MET A 365 -44.85 17.60 -0.73
CA MET A 365 -45.07 16.17 -0.98
C MET A 365 -44.06 15.29 -1.75
N GLY A 366 -43.82 14.10 -1.17
CA GLY A 366 -43.51 12.84 -1.86
C GLY A 366 -42.37 12.10 -1.15
N GLY A 367 -42.55 11.03 -0.38
CA GLY A 367 -43.44 9.89 -0.57
C GLY A 367 -42.63 8.75 -1.19
N ALA A 368 -42.27 7.74 -0.38
CA ALA A 368 -41.74 6.39 -0.69
C ALA A 368 -40.65 6.03 0.33
N GLU A 369 -40.52 4.83 0.89
CA GLU A 369 -41.23 3.56 0.69
C GLU A 369 -40.87 2.65 1.87
N ALA A 370 -41.78 1.73 2.15
CA ALA A 370 -41.72 0.77 3.22
C ALA A 370 -40.54 -0.21 3.08
N TYR A 371 -39.79 -0.39 4.17
CA TYR A 371 -39.11 -1.65 4.45
C TYR A 371 -39.93 -2.40 5.51
N PRO A 372 -40.68 -3.45 5.14
CA PRO A 372 -41.01 -4.49 6.08
C PRO A 372 -39.82 -5.45 6.20
N ASP A 373 -39.74 -6.13 7.34
CA ASP A 373 -38.96 -7.37 7.52
C ASP A 373 -37.50 -7.24 8.01
N MET A 374 -37.36 -6.98 9.32
CA MET A 374 -36.30 -7.58 10.13
C MET A 374 -36.93 -8.03 11.44
N GLY A 375 -37.12 -9.35 11.55
CA GLY A 375 -37.71 -10.03 12.69
C GLY A 375 -37.13 -9.59 14.03
N MET A 376 -38.01 -9.01 14.84
CA MET A 376 -37.86 -8.82 16.27
C MET A 376 -37.85 -10.19 16.97
N GLU A 377 -36.69 -10.81 17.12
CA GLU A 377 -36.47 -11.77 18.20
C GLU A 377 -35.75 -11.05 19.34
N MET A 378 -36.53 -10.19 20.01
CA MET A 378 -36.19 -9.54 21.26
C MET A 378 -36.17 -10.61 22.37
N GLY A 379 -35.09 -11.38 22.41
CA GLY A 379 -34.71 -12.20 23.55
C GLY A 379 -34.36 -11.29 24.72
N MET A 380 -35.39 -10.93 25.49
CA MET A 380 -35.34 -10.31 26.82
C MET A 380 -34.47 -11.13 27.78
N GLY A 381 -33.17 -10.90 27.74
CA GLY A 381 -32.20 -11.34 28.74
C GLY A 381 -31.63 -10.13 29.47
N MET A 382 -32.49 -9.35 30.14
CA MET A 382 -32.11 -8.27 31.06
C MET A 382 -31.42 -8.85 32.31
N GLY A 383 -30.21 -9.35 32.12
CA GLY A 383 -29.25 -9.56 33.20
C GLY A 383 -28.59 -8.22 33.50
N MET A 384 -29.28 -7.36 34.27
CA MET A 384 -28.69 -6.19 34.93
C MET A 384 -27.68 -6.68 35.98
N GLY A 385 -26.53 -7.16 35.52
CA GLY A 385 -25.35 -7.30 36.35
C GLY A 385 -24.90 -5.90 36.73
N MET A 386 -25.17 -5.49 37.97
CA MET A 386 -24.52 -4.34 38.59
C MET A 386 -23.03 -4.40 38.27
N PRO A 387 -22.45 -3.40 37.57
CA PRO A 387 -21.01 -3.36 37.38
C PRO A 387 -20.38 -3.35 38.77
N GLY A 388 -19.64 -4.42 39.08
CA GLY A 388 -18.99 -4.57 40.37
C GLY A 388 -18.15 -3.33 40.69
N PRO A 389 -17.98 -2.99 41.97
CA PRO A 389 -17.12 -1.89 42.39
C PRO A 389 -15.70 -2.15 41.85
N GLY A 390 -15.32 -1.44 40.79
CA GLY A 390 -14.10 -1.68 40.02
C GLY A 390 -14.25 -1.64 38.51
N ALA A 391 -15.47 -1.50 37.96
CA ALA A 391 -15.65 -1.29 36.52
C ALA A 391 -15.00 0.03 36.08
N ALA A 392 -14.02 -0.04 35.18
CA ALA A 392 -13.37 1.13 34.59
C ALA A 392 -14.42 2.08 34.00
N LYS A 393 -14.26 3.38 34.25
CA LYS A 393 -15.15 4.40 33.67
C LYS A 393 -15.09 4.29 32.12
N PRO A 394 -16.21 4.44 31.41
CA PRO A 394 -16.20 4.48 29.95
C PRO A 394 -15.21 5.54 29.46
N GLN A 395 -14.27 5.14 28.61
CA GLN A 395 -13.28 6.06 28.03
C GLN A 395 -13.87 6.76 26.78
N PRO A 396 -13.52 8.03 26.53
CA PRO A 396 -13.82 8.72 25.28
C PRO A 396 -13.30 7.95 24.05
N ILE A 397 -14.01 8.06 22.92
CA ILE A 397 -13.63 7.39 21.68
C ILE A 397 -12.25 7.84 21.19
N GLU A 398 -11.87 9.08 21.49
CA GLU A 398 -10.59 9.70 21.17
C GLU A 398 -9.41 8.97 21.84
N ILE A 399 -9.58 8.57 23.12
CA ILE A 399 -8.59 7.79 23.88
C ILE A 399 -8.49 6.38 23.30
N ILE A 400 -9.63 5.75 22.99
CA ILE A 400 -9.68 4.40 22.42
C ILE A 400 -8.93 4.36 21.07
N LEU A 401 -9.17 5.35 20.20
CA LEU A 401 -8.49 5.46 18.91
C LEU A 401 -6.98 5.73 19.06
N ALA A 402 -6.59 6.66 19.96
CA ALA A 402 -5.18 6.94 20.23
C ALA A 402 -4.46 5.70 20.74
N ARG A 403 -5.03 5.01 21.75
CA ARG A 403 -4.49 3.76 22.30
C ARG A 403 -4.29 2.72 21.20
N ARG A 404 -5.30 2.51 20.34
CA ARG A 404 -5.20 1.54 19.23
C ARG A 404 -4.05 1.86 18.29
N MET A 405 -3.90 3.13 17.91
CA MET A 405 -2.84 3.54 16.99
C MET A 405 -1.45 3.46 17.64
N ILE A 406 -1.29 3.94 18.87
CA ILE A 406 -0.03 3.89 19.61
C ILE A 406 0.40 2.44 19.85
N ASN A 407 -0.52 1.58 20.30
CA ASN A 407 -0.22 0.16 20.52
C ASN A 407 0.22 -0.54 19.24
N ASP A 408 -0.40 -0.28 18.08
CA ASP A 408 0.01 -0.92 16.82
C ASP A 408 1.49 -0.63 16.49
N VAL A 409 1.94 0.60 16.73
CA VAL A 409 3.34 1.01 16.52
C VAL A 409 4.25 0.39 17.57
N ILE A 410 3.92 0.54 18.85
CA ILE A 410 4.76 0.08 19.96
C ILE A 410 4.90 -1.45 19.97
N GLU A 411 3.80 -2.18 19.79
CA GLU A 411 3.82 -3.64 19.71
C GLU A 411 4.63 -4.13 18.51
N SER A 412 4.69 -3.36 17.41
CA SER A 412 5.50 -3.72 16.24
C SER A 412 6.99 -3.62 16.51
N PHE A 413 7.41 -2.56 17.22
CA PHE A 413 8.81 -2.42 17.63
C PHE A 413 9.16 -3.40 18.75
N HIS A 414 8.26 -3.63 19.71
CA HIS A 414 8.43 -4.67 20.72
C HIS A 414 8.59 -6.06 20.08
N LEU A 415 7.77 -6.38 19.06
CA LEU A 415 7.90 -7.59 18.26
C LEU A 415 9.25 -7.65 17.52
N GLY A 416 9.72 -6.53 16.97
CA GLY A 416 11.04 -6.46 16.34
C GLY A 416 12.19 -6.69 17.31
N LEU A 417 12.09 -6.16 18.53
CA LEU A 417 13.09 -6.31 19.58
C LEU A 417 13.13 -7.73 20.15
N THR A 418 11.96 -8.31 20.45
CA THR A 418 11.84 -9.51 21.31
C THR A 418 11.23 -10.74 20.63
N GLY A 419 10.69 -10.59 19.41
CA GLY A 419 9.95 -11.66 18.76
C GLY A 419 8.54 -11.90 19.28
N THR A 420 8.06 -11.13 20.26
CA THR A 420 6.68 -11.19 20.76
C THR A 420 6.09 -9.79 20.95
N ARG A 421 4.76 -9.68 20.95
CA ARG A 421 4.06 -8.42 21.27
C ARG A 421 3.80 -8.27 22.77
N ALA A 422 3.74 -9.39 23.49
CA ALA A 422 3.51 -9.41 24.93
C ALA A 422 4.79 -9.03 25.69
N GLN A 423 4.64 -8.54 26.92
CA GLN A 423 5.76 -8.41 27.84
C GLN A 423 6.46 -9.77 27.98
N THR A 424 7.78 -9.78 27.97
CA THR A 424 8.56 -11.02 28.02
C THR A 424 9.85 -10.82 28.79
N ASP A 425 10.31 -11.88 29.44
CA ASP A 425 11.65 -11.90 29.99
C ASP A 425 12.67 -11.92 28.83
N THR A 426 13.48 -10.87 28.72
CA THR A 426 14.52 -10.75 27.70
C THR A 426 15.54 -11.88 27.71
N ALA A 427 15.74 -12.57 28.85
CA ALA A 427 16.62 -13.74 28.94
C ALA A 427 16.05 -14.97 28.19
N SER A 428 14.73 -15.03 27.99
CA SER A 428 14.03 -16.12 27.31
C SER A 428 13.81 -15.89 25.81
N VAL A 429 14.20 -14.71 25.31
CA VAL A 429 13.96 -14.29 23.92
C VAL A 429 14.84 -15.10 22.97
N THR A 430 14.20 -15.78 22.01
CA THR A 430 14.86 -16.64 21.01
C THR A 430 14.87 -16.06 19.60
N THR A 431 14.14 -14.97 19.37
CA THR A 431 14.02 -14.30 18.05
C THR A 431 13.99 -12.78 18.24
N GLY A 432 13.98 -12.01 17.15
CA GLY A 432 14.04 -10.55 17.21
C GLY A 432 15.46 -10.03 17.43
N LEU A 433 15.61 -8.71 17.50
CA LEU A 433 16.92 -8.06 17.53
C LEU A 433 17.75 -8.48 18.75
N VAL A 434 17.15 -8.54 19.95
CA VAL A 434 17.86 -8.88 21.20
C VAL A 434 18.54 -10.26 21.12
N ALA A 435 17.87 -11.25 20.53
CA ALA A 435 18.44 -12.59 20.37
C ALA A 435 19.61 -12.68 19.38
N ASN A 436 19.72 -11.70 18.47
CA ASN A 436 20.70 -11.71 17.38
C ASN A 436 21.88 -10.75 17.58
N LEU A 437 21.91 -9.99 18.69
CA LEU A 437 23.03 -9.13 19.04
C LEU A 437 24.13 -9.93 19.75
N SER A 438 25.35 -9.89 19.19
CA SER A 438 26.53 -10.50 19.79
C SER A 438 27.31 -9.56 20.71
N ASP A 439 27.19 -8.25 20.51
CA ASP A 439 27.85 -7.25 21.35
C ASP A 439 27.06 -7.04 22.65
N GLU A 440 27.71 -7.23 23.79
CA GLU A 440 27.06 -7.17 25.10
C GLU A 440 26.54 -5.76 25.44
N LYS A 441 27.19 -4.71 24.95
CA LYS A 441 26.74 -3.33 25.17
C LYS A 441 25.50 -3.05 24.34
N GLU A 442 25.52 -3.36 23.05
CA GLU A 442 24.35 -3.20 22.17
C GLU A 442 23.16 -4.03 22.67
N LYS A 443 23.42 -5.24 23.15
CA LYS A 443 22.41 -6.10 23.75
C LYS A 443 21.83 -5.51 25.03
N ALA A 444 22.67 -4.96 25.91
CA ALA A 444 22.21 -4.25 27.11
C ALA A 444 21.36 -3.02 26.76
N ASP A 445 21.75 -2.25 25.74
CA ASP A 445 20.99 -1.09 25.26
C ASP A 445 19.64 -1.49 24.65
N ALA A 446 19.58 -2.62 23.95
CA ALA A 446 18.33 -3.20 23.44
C ALA A 446 17.41 -3.67 24.59
N ILE A 447 17.96 -4.36 25.60
CA ILE A 447 17.21 -4.80 26.80
C ILE A 447 16.66 -3.58 27.55
N ARG A 448 17.46 -2.52 27.70
CA ARG A 448 17.01 -1.26 28.31
C ARG A 448 15.83 -0.66 27.53
N LEU A 449 15.88 -0.66 26.19
CA LEU A 449 14.77 -0.18 25.39
C LEU A 449 13.51 -1.04 25.58
N VAL A 450 13.64 -2.37 25.64
CA VAL A 450 12.50 -3.27 25.90
C VAL A 450 11.81 -2.92 27.21
N ALA A 451 12.56 -2.70 28.29
CA ALA A 451 12.01 -2.30 29.58
C ALA A 451 11.22 -0.97 29.49
N ILE A 452 11.78 0.04 28.83
CA ILE A 452 11.08 1.32 28.59
C ILE A 452 9.81 1.10 27.78
N VAL A 453 9.86 0.27 26.73
CA VAL A 453 8.71 -0.03 25.90
C VAL A 453 7.59 -0.72 26.70
N ASP A 454 7.92 -1.64 27.60
CA ASP A 454 6.92 -2.28 28.45
C ASP A 454 6.27 -1.30 29.43
N GLU A 455 7.03 -0.38 30.01
CA GLU A 455 6.48 0.71 30.82
C GLU A 455 5.55 1.62 30.00
N VAL A 456 5.94 1.97 28.78
CA VAL A 456 5.11 2.79 27.88
C VAL A 456 3.84 2.03 27.50
N LYS A 457 3.91 0.74 27.19
CA LYS A 457 2.72 -0.10 26.93
C LYS A 457 1.78 -0.11 28.12
N ALA A 458 2.29 -0.28 29.34
CA ALA A 458 1.48 -0.25 30.55
C ALA A 458 0.79 1.12 30.72
N GLY A 459 1.51 2.23 30.51
CA GLY A 459 0.94 3.57 30.63
C GLY A 459 -0.10 3.92 29.55
N VAL A 460 0.14 3.55 28.29
CA VAL A 460 -0.82 3.76 27.17
C VAL A 460 -2.12 2.96 27.38
N ASN A 461 -2.01 1.80 28.04
CA ASN A 461 -3.12 0.90 28.33
C ASN A 461 -3.75 1.10 29.72
N ASP A 462 -3.41 2.18 30.43
CA ASP A 462 -4.04 2.50 31.70
C ASP A 462 -5.54 2.77 31.52
N THR A 463 -6.37 1.87 32.02
CA THR A 463 -7.84 1.94 31.93
C THR A 463 -8.45 2.90 32.96
N MET A 464 -7.67 3.40 33.91
CA MET A 464 -8.15 4.37 34.91
C MET A 464 -8.21 5.79 34.36
N LEU A 465 -7.50 6.07 33.26
CA LEU A 465 -7.48 7.38 32.59
C LEU A 465 -8.73 7.55 31.72
N SER A 466 -9.76 8.18 32.26
CA SER A 466 -11.04 8.38 31.56
C SER A 466 -11.21 9.79 31.00
N LYS A 467 -10.26 10.72 31.22
CA LYS A 467 -10.32 12.09 30.70
C LYS A 467 -9.22 12.34 29.68
N ASN A 468 -9.54 13.10 28.65
CA ASN A 468 -8.62 13.42 27.55
C ASN A 468 -7.34 14.11 28.05
N LEU A 469 -7.46 15.14 28.90
CA LEU A 469 -6.30 15.85 29.45
C LEU A 469 -5.42 14.96 30.33
N GLU A 470 -6.01 14.19 31.25
CA GLU A 470 -5.27 13.25 32.10
C GLU A 470 -4.53 12.20 31.26
N TYR A 471 -5.15 11.72 30.18
CA TYR A 471 -4.51 10.78 29.25
C TYR A 471 -3.38 11.44 28.46
N ALA A 472 -3.58 12.66 27.95
CA ALA A 472 -2.53 13.40 27.25
C ALA A 472 -1.33 13.71 28.16
N GLU A 473 -1.57 14.12 29.40
CA GLU A 473 -0.51 14.30 30.42
C GLU A 473 0.27 13.00 30.65
N LYS A 474 -0.44 11.86 30.74
CA LYS A 474 0.24 10.56 30.83
C LYS A 474 1.10 10.28 29.60
N LEU A 475 0.62 10.57 28.40
CA LEU A 475 1.42 10.41 27.18
C LEU A 475 2.68 11.29 27.22
N ARG A 476 2.62 12.54 27.73
CA ARG A 476 3.80 13.41 27.92
C ARG A 476 4.83 12.86 28.90
N GLU A 477 4.38 12.23 29.98
CA GLU A 477 5.27 11.52 30.91
C GLU A 477 6.03 10.39 30.18
N LEU A 478 5.31 9.60 29.38
CA LEU A 478 5.89 8.51 28.59
C LEU A 478 6.86 9.00 27.50
N GLU A 479 6.56 10.15 26.87
CA GLU A 479 7.47 10.82 25.93
C GLU A 479 8.82 11.11 26.59
N THR A 480 8.81 11.61 27.83
CA THR A 480 10.04 11.95 28.56
C THR A 480 10.95 10.74 28.74
N LYS A 481 10.37 9.55 29.02
CA LYS A 481 11.12 8.30 29.17
C LYS A 481 11.79 7.88 27.85
N LEU A 482 11.07 7.92 26.73
CA LEU A 482 11.63 7.62 25.41
C LEU A 482 12.64 8.67 24.97
N GLN A 483 12.38 9.95 25.27
CA GLN A 483 13.28 11.05 24.95
C GLN A 483 14.63 10.92 25.67
N ALA A 484 14.63 10.48 26.93
CA ALA A 484 15.85 10.18 27.69
C ALA A 484 16.63 8.97 27.15
N TYR A 485 15.97 8.05 26.44
CA TYR A 485 16.65 6.98 25.71
C TYR A 485 17.29 7.51 24.41
N VAL A 486 16.53 8.26 23.61
CA VAL A 486 16.99 8.82 22.33
C VAL A 486 18.14 9.81 22.53
N ASN A 487 18.01 10.70 23.53
CA ASN A 487 18.95 11.76 23.84
C ASN A 487 19.30 11.76 25.35
N PRO A 488 20.21 10.89 25.81
CA PRO A 488 20.53 10.73 27.24
C PRO A 488 21.12 11.98 27.92
N GLY A 489 21.52 13.00 27.16
CA GLY A 489 22.01 14.29 27.68
C GLY A 489 21.01 15.46 27.62
N ALA A 490 19.79 15.25 27.11
CA ALA A 490 18.84 16.35 26.86
C ALA A 490 17.81 16.59 28.00
N VAL A 491 17.93 15.88 29.12
CA VAL A 491 16.90 15.83 30.18
C VAL A 491 16.65 17.19 30.86
N ASP A 492 17.56 18.17 30.72
CA ASP A 492 17.40 19.53 31.27
C ASP A 492 16.89 20.58 30.26
N ALA A 493 16.65 20.21 29.00
CA ALA A 493 16.08 21.12 28.01
C ALA A 493 14.54 21.09 28.08
N LYS A 494 13.91 22.23 28.41
CA LYS A 494 12.45 22.39 28.35
C LYS A 494 11.88 21.83 27.04
N PRO A 495 10.69 21.19 27.06
CA PRO A 495 10.10 20.61 25.87
C PRO A 495 9.99 21.67 24.77
N ASN A 496 10.79 21.52 23.73
CA ASN A 496 10.80 22.44 22.60
C ASN A 496 9.45 22.31 21.88
N ALA A 497 8.67 23.38 21.90
CA ALA A 497 7.39 23.50 21.20
C ALA A 497 7.55 23.63 19.67
N ASN A 498 8.61 23.06 19.08
CA ASN A 498 8.81 23.05 17.64
C ASN A 498 8.19 21.77 17.06
N PRO A 499 6.98 21.82 16.47
CA PRO A 499 6.52 20.71 15.64
C PRO A 499 7.53 20.53 14.51
N SER A 500 7.98 19.29 14.30
CA SER A 500 8.76 18.95 13.12
C SER A 500 8.00 19.46 11.87
N PRO A 501 8.65 20.17 10.93
CA PRO A 501 8.01 20.73 9.73
C PRO A 501 7.64 19.64 8.69
N PHE A 502 7.61 18.37 9.09
CA PHE A 502 7.63 17.24 8.17
C PHE A 502 6.24 16.77 7.71
N PHE A 503 5.14 17.27 8.30
CA PHE A 503 3.79 16.85 7.94
C PHE A 503 2.73 17.96 8.06
N ASP A 504 2.84 19.00 7.22
CA ASP A 504 1.67 19.75 6.70
C ASP A 504 1.14 19.03 5.43
N GLY A 505 0.76 17.74 5.59
CA GLY A 505 0.17 16.92 4.53
C GLY A 505 -1.37 17.03 4.48
N PRO A 506 -2.01 16.64 3.36
CA PRO A 506 -3.24 17.25 2.83
C PRO A 506 -4.56 16.87 3.55
N PHE A 507 -4.50 16.30 4.74
CA PHE A 507 -5.71 16.04 5.54
C PHE A 507 -6.05 17.18 6.51
N SER A 508 -5.19 18.21 6.56
CA SER A 508 -5.47 19.49 7.23
C SER A 508 -5.67 20.61 6.20
N SER A 509 -6.77 20.55 5.46
CA SER A 509 -7.30 21.75 4.82
C SER A 509 -8.82 21.67 4.79
N SER A 510 -9.46 22.71 5.33
CA SER A 510 -10.78 23.14 4.89
C SER A 510 -10.91 22.97 3.37
N PRO A 511 -12.07 22.55 2.85
CA PRO A 511 -12.25 22.43 1.41
C PRO A 511 -11.87 23.75 0.73
N PRO A 512 -11.06 23.73 -0.36
CA PRO A 512 -10.79 24.94 -1.10
C PRO A 512 -12.12 25.52 -1.56
N ALA A 513 -12.34 26.80 -1.29
CA ALA A 513 -13.47 27.53 -1.84
C ALA A 513 -13.46 27.31 -3.36
N LEU A 514 -14.47 26.61 -3.86
CA LEU A 514 -14.73 26.49 -5.29
C LEU A 514 -14.99 27.91 -5.79
N ASN A 515 -13.95 28.55 -6.34
CA ASN A 515 -14.09 29.78 -7.08
C ASN A 515 -14.78 29.44 -8.40
N ARG A 516 -16.11 29.33 -8.37
CA ARG A 516 -16.95 29.29 -9.56
C ARG A 516 -16.88 30.68 -10.19
N SER A 517 -15.88 30.92 -11.02
CA SER A 517 -16.03 31.88 -12.10
C SER A 517 -17.05 31.29 -13.07
N GLU A 518 -18.26 31.85 -13.08
CA GLU A 518 -19.27 31.53 -14.09
C GLU A 518 -18.69 31.76 -15.49
N PRO A 519 -18.92 30.85 -16.46
CA PRO A 519 -18.54 31.11 -17.83
C PRO A 519 -19.36 32.28 -18.37
N SER A 520 -18.66 33.29 -18.89
CA SER A 520 -19.23 34.36 -19.71
C SER A 520 -20.05 33.73 -20.84
N VAL A 521 -21.36 33.94 -20.80
CA VAL A 521 -22.27 33.57 -21.87
C VAL A 521 -21.96 34.47 -23.07
N ALA A 522 -21.22 33.93 -24.03
CA ALA A 522 -21.07 34.55 -25.33
C ALA A 522 -22.43 34.58 -26.02
N THR A 523 -22.93 35.78 -26.25
CA THR A 523 -24.11 36.09 -27.05
C THR A 523 -23.90 35.59 -28.49
N LEU A 524 -24.73 34.64 -28.92
CA LEU A 524 -24.86 34.23 -30.32
C LEU A 524 -25.31 35.43 -31.17
N PRO A 525 -24.67 35.71 -32.32
CA PRO A 525 -25.17 36.72 -33.25
C PRO A 525 -26.42 36.19 -33.96
N LYS A 526 -27.46 37.03 -33.95
CA LYS A 526 -28.69 36.90 -34.71
C LYS A 526 -28.34 36.80 -36.21
N VAL A 527 -28.55 35.63 -36.82
CA VAL A 527 -28.53 35.51 -38.29
C VAL A 527 -29.88 36.01 -38.80
N ALA A 528 -29.82 37.13 -39.53
CA ALA A 528 -30.92 37.65 -40.33
C ALA A 528 -31.24 36.66 -41.45
N GLY A 529 -32.53 36.42 -41.67
CA GLY A 529 -33.01 35.49 -42.68
C GLY A 529 -32.77 35.96 -44.11
N GLN A 530 -32.91 35.01 -45.04
CA GLN A 530 -33.24 35.26 -46.44
C GLN A 530 -34.16 34.15 -46.94
N ASN A 531 -35.34 34.61 -47.38
CA ASN A 531 -36.32 34.09 -48.35
C ASN A 531 -36.85 32.66 -48.23
#